data_AF-A0A1Q4JH64-F1
#
_entry.id   AF-A0A1Q4JH64-F1
#
_cell.length_a   1.000
_cell.length_b   1.000
_cell.length_c   1.000
_cell.angle_alpha   90.00
_cell.angle_beta   90.00
_cell.angle_gamma   90.00
#
_symmetry.space_group_name_H-M   'P 1'
#
loop_
_entity.id
_entity.type
_entity.pdbx_description
1 polymer ?
#
loop_
_entity_poly.entity_id
_entity_poly.type
_entity_poly.pdbx_seq_one_letter_code
_entity_poly.pdbx_strand_id
1 'polypeptide(L)'
;MTTPSNGWSARLYWQWILYNTIAFVVVLTTVAVLSWIGADILQLSWANRSPVAALLVATTGAVLFGWVLGALQWQIVRQRVPVPRRKWIVANVGPALLGWLLVIIPAITTAQDSGTSVTGAYLLAASQTLALGPLLGLSQALVLRAHTRRWAGWIVANIASWAIVDAVFLLLSSWLDTFDLTRHDGSVAEVYLMLIATTPLTGRMLLWVLAPAATTTEHQHP
;
A
#
# COMPACT_ATOMS: atom_id res chain seq x y z
N MET A 1 -7.56 -17.76 36.41
CA MET A 1 -8.44 -17.36 35.29
C MET A 1 -7.77 -16.23 34.53
N THR A 2 -7.09 -16.52 33.41
CA THR A 2 -6.64 -15.47 32.50
C THR A 2 -7.84 -15.05 31.66
N THR A 3 -8.30 -13.82 31.82
CA THR A 3 -9.33 -13.22 30.97
C THR A 3 -9.00 -13.52 29.51
N PRO A 4 -9.96 -14.04 28.71
CA PRO A 4 -9.71 -14.22 27.28
C PRO A 4 -9.35 -12.85 26.73
N SER A 5 -8.09 -12.68 26.32
CA SER A 5 -7.65 -11.44 25.71
C SER A 5 -8.61 -11.18 24.56
N ASN A 6 -9.31 -10.06 24.64
CA ASN A 6 -10.36 -9.54 23.75
C ASN A 6 -9.89 -9.32 22.29
N GLY A 7 -8.85 -10.04 21.84
CA GLY A 7 -8.17 -9.88 20.56
C GLY A 7 -7.30 -8.63 20.50
N TRP A 8 -7.49 -7.69 21.42
CA TRP A 8 -6.88 -6.37 21.37
C TRP A 8 -5.46 -6.37 21.94
N SER A 9 -4.50 -5.86 21.18
CA SER A 9 -3.11 -5.70 21.61
C SER A 9 -2.57 -4.35 21.15
N ALA A 10 -2.35 -3.43 22.09
CA ALA A 10 -1.79 -2.11 21.83
C ALA A 10 -0.44 -2.20 21.10
N ARG A 11 0.38 -3.16 21.51
CA ARG A 11 1.68 -3.43 20.90
C ARG A 11 1.53 -3.79 19.42
N LEU A 12 0.68 -4.76 19.09
CA LEU A 12 0.48 -5.18 17.70
C LEU A 12 -0.14 -4.07 16.85
N TYR A 13 -1.04 -3.28 17.42
CA TYR A 13 -1.63 -2.11 16.77
C TYR A 13 -0.58 -1.09 16.36
N TRP A 14 0.27 -0.67 17.30
CA TRP A 14 1.32 0.31 17.01
C TRP A 14 2.42 -0.25 16.11
N GLN A 15 2.76 -1.53 16.25
CA GLN A 15 3.69 -2.19 15.34
C GLN A 15 3.12 -2.25 13.91
N TRP A 16 1.82 -2.48 13.73
CA TRP A 16 1.18 -2.43 12.42
C TRP A 16 1.32 -1.05 11.78
N ILE A 17 0.98 0.01 12.53
CA ILE A 17 1.12 1.39 12.05
C ILE A 17 2.57 1.67 11.67
N LEU A 18 3.51 1.39 12.57
CA LEU A 18 4.94 1.63 12.35
C LEU A 18 5.46 0.91 11.10
N TYR A 19 5.13 -0.37 10.94
CA TYR A 19 5.61 -1.19 9.83
C TYR A 19 5.02 -0.78 8.48
N ASN A 20 3.74 -0.39 8.44
CA ASN A 20 3.15 0.17 7.22
C ASN A 20 3.73 1.54 6.89
N THR A 21 3.92 2.42 7.87
CA THR A 21 4.58 3.72 7.68
C THR A 21 5.98 3.56 7.12
N ILE A 22 6.81 2.68 7.72
CA ILE A 22 8.15 2.39 7.20
C ILE A 22 8.09 1.88 5.77
N ALA A 23 7.17 0.95 5.46
CA ALA A 23 7.02 0.42 4.11
C ALA A 23 6.68 1.53 3.10
N PHE A 24 5.72 2.40 3.42
CA PHE A 24 5.35 3.51 2.54
C PHE A 24 6.49 4.50 2.34
N VAL A 25 7.21 4.85 3.40
CA VAL A 25 8.38 5.75 3.32
C VAL A 25 9.46 5.16 2.42
N VAL A 26 9.83 3.89 2.65
CA VAL A 26 10.86 3.20 1.87
C VAL A 26 10.47 3.13 0.40
N VAL A 27 9.23 2.74 0.11
CA VAL A 27 8.75 2.58 -1.27
C VAL A 27 8.71 3.91 -2.00
N LEU A 28 8.08 4.93 -1.42
CA LEU A 28 7.97 6.24 -2.06
C LEU A 28 9.32 6.92 -2.23
N THR A 29 10.23 6.77 -1.25
CA THR A 29 11.60 7.28 -1.38
C THR A 29 12.33 6.57 -2.50
N THR A 30 12.21 5.25 -2.59
CA THR A 30 12.84 4.46 -3.65
C THR A 30 12.31 4.86 -5.02
N VAL A 31 10.99 5.05 -5.15
CA VAL A 31 10.36 5.50 -6.39
C VAL A 31 10.85 6.90 -6.77
N ALA A 32 10.89 7.84 -5.82
CA ALA A 32 11.42 9.18 -6.07
C ALA A 32 12.87 9.14 -6.56
N VAL A 33 13.73 8.34 -5.91
CA VAL A 33 15.14 8.18 -6.30
C VAL A 33 15.28 7.51 -7.67
N LEU A 34 14.51 6.45 -7.94
CA LEU A 34 14.54 5.78 -9.25
C LEU A 34 14.06 6.69 -10.37
N SER A 35 13.02 7.48 -10.13
CA SER A 35 12.52 8.47 -11.08
C SER A 35 13.55 9.58 -11.31
N TRP A 36 14.23 10.05 -10.25
CA TRP A 36 15.30 11.04 -10.36
C TRP A 36 16.49 10.52 -11.17
N ILE A 37 16.98 9.31 -10.87
CA ILE A 37 18.07 8.66 -11.63
C ILE A 37 17.66 8.47 -13.10
N GLY A 38 16.41 8.03 -13.35
CA GLY A 38 15.90 7.83 -14.70
C GLY A 38 15.79 9.11 -15.51
N ALA A 39 15.44 10.23 -14.88
CA ALA A 39 15.32 11.53 -15.52
C ALA A 39 16.69 12.21 -15.77
N ASP A 40 17.58 12.20 -14.76
CA ASP A 40 18.80 13.02 -14.78
C ASP A 40 20.07 12.26 -15.23
N ILE A 41 20.23 10.99 -14.83
CA ILE A 41 21.51 10.28 -15.02
C ILE A 41 21.57 9.53 -16.35
N LEU A 42 20.45 8.93 -16.76
CA LEU A 42 20.45 8.09 -17.97
C LEU A 42 20.30 8.87 -19.27
N GLN A 43 20.09 10.20 -19.22
CA GLN A 43 19.82 11.07 -20.38
C GLN A 43 18.98 10.38 -21.46
N LEU A 44 17.97 9.60 -21.04
CA LEU A 44 17.03 8.95 -21.95
C LEU A 44 16.31 10.09 -22.65
N SER A 45 16.79 10.41 -23.86
CA SER A 45 16.49 11.67 -24.51
C SER A 45 14.98 11.84 -24.64
N TRP A 46 14.53 13.10 -24.54
CA TRP A 46 13.12 13.49 -24.66
C TRP A 46 12.44 12.92 -25.91
N ALA A 47 13.22 12.56 -26.95
CA ALA A 47 12.77 11.98 -28.20
C ALA A 47 12.76 10.43 -28.25
N ASN A 48 13.44 9.73 -27.33
CA ASN A 48 13.55 8.26 -27.28
C ASN A 48 13.21 7.69 -25.89
N ARG A 49 12.15 8.24 -25.27
CA ARG A 49 11.57 7.77 -24.00
C ARG A 49 11.17 6.31 -24.10
N SER A 50 12.07 5.43 -23.69
CA SER A 50 11.89 4.00 -23.82
C SER A 50 10.79 3.52 -22.85
N PRO A 51 9.66 2.97 -23.33
CA PRO A 51 8.67 2.32 -22.47
C PRO A 51 9.29 1.24 -21.57
N VAL A 52 10.48 0.73 -21.93
CA VAL A 52 11.29 -0.16 -21.11
C VAL A 52 11.71 0.49 -19.80
N ALA A 53 12.13 1.75 -19.78
CA ALA A 53 12.54 2.44 -18.55
C ALA A 53 11.34 2.66 -17.62
N ALA A 54 10.21 3.10 -18.17
CA ALA A 54 8.97 3.25 -17.41
C ALA A 54 8.52 1.91 -16.82
N LEU A 55 8.57 0.83 -17.61
CA LEU A 55 8.26 -0.52 -17.19
C LEU A 55 9.22 -1.04 -16.12
N LEU A 56 10.52 -0.77 -16.23
CA LEU A 56 11.53 -1.18 -15.26
C LEU A 56 11.32 -0.48 -13.91
N VAL A 57 11.13 0.84 -13.92
CA VAL A 57 10.82 1.60 -12.69
C VAL A 57 9.51 1.11 -12.10
N ALA A 58 8.47 0.93 -12.92
CA ALA A 58 7.17 0.49 -12.43
C ALA A 58 7.20 -0.92 -11.84
N THR A 59 7.89 -1.86 -12.50
CA THR A 59 8.04 -3.24 -12.03
C THR A 59 8.89 -3.27 -10.75
N THR A 60 9.99 -2.52 -10.71
CA THR A 60 10.86 -2.45 -9.53
C THR A 60 10.11 -1.85 -8.35
N GLY A 61 9.38 -0.74 -8.56
CA GLY A 61 8.53 -0.11 -7.56
C GLY A 61 7.46 -1.06 -7.02
N ALA A 62 6.78 -1.78 -7.91
CA ALA A 62 5.74 -2.74 -7.54
C ALA A 62 6.27 -3.94 -6.75
N VAL A 63 7.38 -4.54 -7.19
CA VAL A 63 8.02 -5.67 -6.52
C VAL A 63 8.53 -5.23 -5.16
N LEU A 64 9.24 -4.11 -5.09
CA LEU A 64 9.76 -3.57 -3.83
C LEU A 64 8.62 -3.24 -2.87
N PHE A 65 7.52 -2.65 -3.36
CA PHE A 65 6.33 -2.38 -2.57
C PHE A 65 5.72 -3.66 -2.01
N GLY A 66 5.32 -4.60 -2.88
CA GLY A 66 4.65 -5.82 -2.43
C GLY A 66 5.55 -6.66 -1.52
N TRP A 67 6.86 -6.63 -1.75
CA TRP A 67 7.83 -7.38 -0.96
C TRP A 67 8.12 -6.73 0.40
N VAL A 68 8.43 -5.44 0.44
CA VAL A 68 8.73 -4.72 1.70
C VAL A 68 7.48 -4.62 2.56
N LEU A 69 6.35 -4.15 2.00
CA LEU A 69 5.08 -4.07 2.73
C LEU A 69 4.65 -5.46 3.20
N GLY A 70 4.61 -6.44 2.30
CA GLY A 70 4.21 -7.80 2.61
C GLY A 70 5.10 -8.42 3.69
N ALA A 71 6.42 -8.27 3.59
CA ALA A 71 7.36 -8.82 4.56
C ALA A 71 7.18 -8.21 5.95
N LEU A 72 7.01 -6.89 6.05
CA LEU A 72 6.81 -6.19 7.31
C LEU A 72 5.44 -6.52 7.93
N GLN A 73 4.36 -6.49 7.14
CA GLN A 73 3.03 -6.89 7.61
C GLN A 73 3.01 -8.36 8.08
N TRP A 74 3.72 -9.25 7.38
CA TRP A 74 3.81 -10.66 7.77
C TRP A 74 4.39 -10.87 9.17
N GLN A 75 5.33 -10.01 9.61
CA GLN A 75 5.88 -10.07 10.97
C GLN A 75 4.81 -9.93 12.06
N ILE A 76 3.72 -9.23 11.75
CA ILE A 76 2.57 -9.03 12.66
C ILE A 76 1.55 -10.14 12.49
N VAL A 77 1.18 -10.46 11.25
CA VAL A 77 0.17 -11.48 10.92
C VAL A 77 0.58 -12.86 11.49
N ARG A 78 1.87 -13.23 11.36
CA ARG A 78 2.38 -14.52 11.85
C ARG A 78 2.26 -14.72 13.36
N GLN A 79 2.11 -13.64 14.13
CA GLN A 79 1.94 -13.71 15.58
C GLN A 79 0.53 -14.14 15.98
N ARG A 80 -0.43 -14.15 15.03
CA ARG A 80 -1.84 -14.51 15.28
C ARG A 80 -2.27 -15.74 14.51
N VAL A 81 -1.77 -15.92 13.30
CA VAL A 81 -2.15 -17.02 12.42
C VAL A 81 -0.92 -17.57 11.69
N PRO A 82 -0.85 -18.90 11.45
CA PRO A 82 0.32 -19.55 10.84
C PRO A 82 0.34 -19.37 9.31
N VAL A 83 0.29 -18.12 8.83
CA VAL A 83 0.34 -17.80 7.41
C VAL A 83 1.77 -17.96 6.89
N PRO A 84 2.02 -18.77 5.83
CA PRO A 84 3.34 -18.88 5.22
C PRO A 84 3.80 -17.54 4.62
N ARG A 85 5.04 -17.13 4.93
CA ARG A 85 5.63 -15.85 4.45
C ARG A 85 5.46 -15.65 2.96
N ARG A 86 5.79 -16.67 2.16
CA ARG A 86 5.72 -16.61 0.69
C ARG A 86 4.30 -16.32 0.19
N LYS A 87 3.28 -16.99 0.75
CA LYS A 87 1.88 -16.78 0.36
C LYS A 87 1.42 -15.35 0.65
N TRP A 88 1.78 -14.82 1.83
CA TRP A 88 1.45 -13.45 2.20
C TRP A 88 2.13 -12.41 1.31
N ILE A 89 3.43 -12.56 1.05
CA ILE A 89 4.18 -11.64 0.19
C ILE A 89 3.64 -11.66 -1.24
N VAL A 90 3.37 -12.83 -1.81
CA VAL A 90 2.80 -12.93 -3.17
C VAL A 90 1.44 -12.25 -3.26
N ALA A 91 0.60 -12.38 -2.22
CA ALA A 91 -0.69 -11.68 -2.15
C ALA A 91 -0.57 -10.14 -2.07
N ASN A 92 0.62 -9.62 -1.74
CA ASN A 92 0.91 -8.18 -1.81
C ASN A 92 1.52 -7.79 -3.16
N VAL A 93 2.47 -8.58 -3.68
CA VAL A 93 3.18 -8.32 -4.93
C VAL A 93 2.25 -8.37 -6.15
N GLY A 94 1.34 -9.34 -6.23
CA GLY A 94 0.45 -9.49 -7.39
C GLY A 94 -0.43 -8.26 -7.65
N PRO A 95 -1.26 -7.84 -6.68
CA PRO A 95 -2.07 -6.63 -6.82
C PRO A 95 -1.23 -5.36 -7.01
N ALA A 96 -0.07 -5.27 -6.35
CA ALA A 96 0.85 -4.15 -6.54
C ALA A 96 1.32 -4.05 -7.99
N LEU A 97 1.77 -5.16 -8.59
CA LEU A 97 2.16 -5.19 -10.00
C LEU A 97 1.02 -4.75 -10.91
N LEU A 98 -0.19 -5.28 -10.71
CA LEU A 98 -1.35 -4.88 -11.50
C LEU A 98 -1.62 -3.38 -11.38
N GLY A 99 -1.64 -2.87 -10.15
CA GLY A 99 -1.87 -1.46 -9.93
C GLY A 99 -0.82 -0.58 -10.60
N TRP A 100 0.46 -0.91 -10.40
CA TRP A 100 1.57 -0.13 -10.95
C TRP A 100 1.56 -0.14 -12.49
N LEU A 101 1.29 -1.28 -13.10
CA LEU A 101 1.24 -1.39 -14.57
C LEU A 101 0.01 -0.67 -15.16
N LEU A 102 -1.15 -0.74 -14.49
CA LEU A 102 -2.40 -0.22 -15.02
C LEU A 102 -2.64 1.27 -14.72
N VAL A 103 -2.02 1.82 -13.67
CA VAL A 103 -2.24 3.20 -13.23
C VAL A 103 -1.04 4.08 -13.54
N ILE A 104 0.18 3.60 -13.28
CA ILE A 104 1.37 4.45 -13.35
C ILE A 104 1.87 4.60 -14.78
N ILE A 105 1.85 3.53 -15.59
CA ILE A 105 2.23 3.64 -17.00
C ILE A 105 1.37 4.68 -17.74
N PRO A 106 0.02 4.66 -17.66
CA PRO A 106 -0.81 5.67 -18.30
C PRO A 106 -0.60 7.09 -17.75
N ALA A 107 -0.38 7.22 -16.45
CA ALA A 107 -0.13 8.53 -15.83
C ALA A 107 1.20 9.13 -16.30
N ILE A 108 2.25 8.30 -16.43
CA ILE A 108 3.53 8.74 -16.98
C ILE A 108 3.37 9.16 -18.43
N THR A 109 2.73 8.36 -19.28
CA THR A 109 2.56 8.71 -20.70
C THR A 109 1.81 10.03 -20.84
N THR A 110 0.77 10.24 -20.02
CA THR A 110 0.02 11.50 -20.00
C THR A 110 0.87 12.69 -19.54
N ALA A 111 1.65 12.53 -18.47
CA ALA A 111 2.53 13.58 -17.98
C ALA A 111 3.64 13.93 -18.97
N GLN A 112 4.14 12.90 -19.66
CA GLN A 112 5.14 13.01 -20.71
C GLN A 112 4.64 13.80 -21.91
N ASP A 113 3.43 13.52 -22.38
CA ASP A 113 2.82 14.18 -23.54
C ASP A 113 2.43 15.64 -23.25
N SER A 114 2.10 15.94 -22.00
CA SER A 114 1.70 17.28 -21.54
C SER A 114 2.87 18.18 -21.13
N GLY A 115 4.11 17.67 -21.14
CA GLY A 115 5.30 18.42 -20.70
C GLY A 115 5.33 18.72 -19.20
N THR A 116 4.57 17.98 -18.40
CA THR A 116 4.47 18.18 -16.95
C THR A 116 5.54 17.36 -16.19
N SER A 117 5.65 17.58 -14.87
CA SER A 117 6.62 16.89 -14.03
C SER A 117 6.37 15.38 -14.00
N VAL A 118 7.26 14.61 -14.64
CA VAL A 118 7.23 13.14 -14.64
C VAL A 118 7.38 12.58 -13.22
N THR A 119 8.23 13.20 -12.40
CA THR A 119 8.44 12.79 -11.00
C THR A 119 7.17 13.01 -10.17
N GLY A 120 6.50 14.16 -10.35
CA GLY A 120 5.21 14.44 -9.69
C GLY A 120 4.13 13.44 -10.12
N ALA A 121 4.03 13.17 -11.41
CA ALA A 121 3.11 12.17 -11.95
C ALA A 121 3.40 10.75 -11.43
N TYR A 122 4.68 10.36 -11.30
CA TYR A 122 5.05 9.08 -10.70
C TYR A 122 4.59 8.95 -9.26
N LEU A 123 4.81 9.99 -8.44
CA LEU A 123 4.46 9.97 -7.03
C LEU A 123 2.95 9.98 -6.82
N LEU A 124 2.22 10.78 -7.62
CA LEU A 124 0.77 10.83 -7.59
C LEU A 124 0.16 9.51 -8.08
N ALA A 125 0.63 8.99 -9.21
CA ALA A 125 0.11 7.73 -9.73
C ALA A 125 0.47 6.56 -8.80
N ALA A 126 1.65 6.57 -8.19
CA ALA A 126 2.02 5.61 -7.15
C ALA A 126 1.07 5.72 -5.96
N SER A 127 0.75 6.91 -5.47
CA SER A 127 -0.19 7.08 -4.35
C SER A 127 -1.60 6.58 -4.69
N GLN A 128 -2.10 6.86 -5.90
CA GLN A 128 -3.39 6.37 -6.41
C GLN A 128 -3.39 4.86 -6.62
N THR A 129 -2.26 4.30 -7.06
CA THR A 129 -2.08 2.85 -7.19
C THR A 129 -2.14 2.17 -5.84
N LEU A 130 -1.55 2.78 -4.82
CA LEU A 130 -1.66 2.31 -3.45
C LEU A 130 -3.12 2.36 -2.99
N ALA A 131 -3.89 3.34 -3.45
CA ALA A 131 -5.33 3.45 -3.25
C ALA A 131 -6.17 2.36 -3.93
N LEU A 132 -5.56 1.49 -4.76
CA LEU A 132 -6.14 0.18 -5.12
C LEU A 132 -6.14 -0.82 -3.95
N GLY A 133 -6.22 -0.31 -2.72
CA GLY A 133 -6.41 -1.08 -1.50
C GLY A 133 -7.49 -2.16 -1.54
N PRO A 134 -8.59 -2.02 -2.31
CA PRO A 134 -9.52 -3.13 -2.48
C PRO A 134 -8.89 -4.39 -3.09
N LEU A 135 -7.98 -4.25 -4.07
CA LEU A 135 -7.30 -5.38 -4.70
C LEU A 135 -6.28 -6.03 -3.74
N LEU A 136 -5.51 -5.22 -3.01
CA LEU A 136 -4.60 -5.70 -1.96
C LEU A 136 -5.38 -6.40 -0.84
N GLY A 137 -6.42 -5.75 -0.33
CA GLY A 137 -7.30 -6.27 0.70
C GLY A 137 -7.98 -7.58 0.27
N LEU A 138 -8.45 -7.67 -0.97
CA LEU A 138 -9.02 -8.91 -1.52
C LEU A 138 -7.99 -10.03 -1.56
N SER A 139 -6.81 -9.79 -2.14
CA SER A 139 -5.77 -10.82 -2.26
C SER A 139 -5.30 -11.33 -0.89
N GLN A 140 -5.08 -10.42 0.06
CA GLN A 140 -4.76 -10.76 1.44
C GLN A 140 -5.90 -11.50 2.14
N ALA A 141 -7.15 -11.10 1.92
CA ALA A 141 -8.32 -11.76 2.50
C ALA A 141 -8.47 -13.20 2.00
N LEU A 142 -8.14 -13.47 0.73
CA LEU A 142 -8.11 -14.83 0.19
C LEU A 142 -7.07 -15.71 0.89
N VAL A 143 -5.91 -15.15 1.27
CA VAL A 143 -4.93 -15.88 2.09
C VAL A 143 -5.47 -16.10 3.51
N LEU A 144 -6.11 -15.09 4.11
CA LEU A 144 -6.68 -15.18 5.45
C LEU A 144 -7.89 -16.10 5.56
N ARG A 145 -8.58 -16.39 4.45
CA ARG A 145 -9.75 -17.27 4.42
C ARG A 145 -9.49 -18.65 5.04
N ALA A 146 -8.27 -19.16 4.92
CA ALA A 146 -7.88 -20.43 5.52
C ALA A 146 -7.58 -20.37 7.03
N HIS A 147 -7.53 -19.17 7.62
CA HIS A 147 -7.03 -18.96 8.98
C HIS A 147 -7.98 -18.20 9.91
N THR A 148 -9.01 -17.54 9.37
CA THR A 148 -9.99 -16.80 10.17
C THR A 148 -11.37 -16.82 9.51
N ARG A 149 -12.41 -16.93 10.34
CA ARG A 149 -13.82 -16.83 9.90
C ARG A 149 -14.20 -15.40 9.50
N ARG A 150 -13.41 -14.40 9.88
CA ARG A 150 -13.67 -12.97 9.63
C ARG A 150 -12.89 -12.42 8.43
N TRP A 151 -12.36 -13.28 7.57
CA TRP A 151 -11.52 -12.89 6.43
C TRP A 151 -12.19 -11.84 5.53
N ALA A 152 -13.49 -11.92 5.28
CA ALA A 152 -14.22 -10.97 4.44
C ALA A 152 -14.23 -9.55 5.03
N GLY A 153 -14.18 -9.42 6.37
CA GLY A 153 -14.08 -8.12 7.03
C GLY A 153 -12.76 -7.40 6.72
N TRP A 154 -11.70 -8.14 6.36
CA TRP A 154 -10.45 -7.53 5.90
C TRP A 154 -10.64 -6.73 4.59
N ILE A 155 -11.47 -7.22 3.69
CA ILE A 155 -11.81 -6.54 2.43
C ILE A 155 -12.53 -5.24 2.74
N VAL A 156 -13.58 -5.31 3.58
CA VAL A 156 -14.38 -4.15 3.99
C VAL A 156 -13.50 -3.08 4.63
N ALA A 157 -12.58 -3.45 5.51
CA ALA A 157 -11.71 -2.46 6.14
C ALA A 157 -10.70 -1.85 5.19
N ASN A 158 -10.17 -2.59 4.21
CA ASN A 158 -9.33 -1.97 3.19
C ASN A 158 -10.13 -0.96 2.39
N ILE A 159 -11.31 -1.33 1.86
CA ILE A 159 -12.19 -0.41 1.14
C ILE A 159 -12.51 0.83 1.99
N ALA A 160 -12.96 0.64 3.23
CA ALA A 160 -13.35 1.73 4.11
C ALA A 160 -12.17 2.63 4.49
N SER A 161 -10.99 2.05 4.77
CA SER A 161 -9.80 2.84 5.14
C SER A 161 -9.38 3.77 4.01
N TRP A 162 -9.42 3.27 2.77
CA TRP A 162 -9.11 4.07 1.59
C TRP A 162 -10.19 5.10 1.29
N ALA A 163 -11.47 4.73 1.29
CA ALA A 163 -12.56 5.67 1.09
C ALA A 163 -12.55 6.81 2.12
N ILE A 164 -12.25 6.52 3.38
CA ILE A 164 -12.11 7.55 4.43
C ILE A 164 -10.92 8.46 4.14
N VAL A 165 -9.77 7.89 3.77
CA VAL A 165 -8.58 8.69 3.47
C VAL A 165 -8.80 9.57 2.24
N ASP A 166 -9.40 9.06 1.17
CA ASP A 166 -9.74 9.84 -0.01
C ASP A 166 -10.75 10.95 0.31
N ALA A 167 -11.78 10.66 1.12
CA ALA A 167 -12.76 11.66 1.52
C ALA A 167 -12.15 12.76 2.40
N VAL A 168 -11.32 12.39 3.38
CA VAL A 168 -10.59 13.34 4.22
C VAL A 168 -9.65 14.18 3.38
N PHE A 169 -8.97 13.57 2.42
CA PHE A 169 -8.07 14.26 1.51
C PHE A 169 -8.83 15.28 0.64
N LEU A 170 -9.91 14.85 -0.01
CA LEU A 170 -10.77 15.73 -0.82
C LEU A 170 -11.27 16.92 0.00
N LEU A 171 -11.73 16.67 1.22
CA LEU A 171 -12.10 17.75 2.13
C LEU A 171 -10.90 18.65 2.41
N LEU A 172 -9.77 18.14 2.88
CA LEU A 172 -8.61 18.99 3.18
C LEU A 172 -8.16 19.83 1.98
N SER A 173 -8.15 19.26 0.78
CA SER A 173 -7.84 19.97 -0.47
C SER A 173 -8.81 21.11 -0.79
N SER A 174 -10.09 20.99 -0.41
CA SER A 174 -11.06 22.07 -0.60
C SER A 174 -10.93 23.21 0.40
N TRP A 175 -10.25 22.99 1.52
CA TRP A 175 -10.10 23.96 2.62
C TRP A 175 -8.72 24.60 2.69
N LEU A 176 -7.70 23.95 2.15
CA LEU A 176 -6.31 24.37 2.22
C LEU A 176 -5.71 24.34 0.81
N ASP A 177 -5.44 25.51 0.22
CA ASP A 177 -4.78 25.65 -1.09
C ASP A 177 -3.45 24.87 -1.16
N THR A 178 -2.80 24.65 -0.01
CA THR A 178 -1.57 23.85 0.08
C THR A 178 -1.77 22.41 -0.40
N PHE A 179 -2.97 21.84 -0.23
CA PHE A 179 -3.33 20.45 -0.55
C PHE A 179 -3.98 20.26 -1.93
N ASP A 180 -3.88 21.26 -2.81
CA ASP A 180 -4.48 21.20 -4.15
C ASP A 180 -3.60 20.39 -5.13
N LEU A 181 -3.82 19.07 -5.18
CA LEU A 181 -3.18 18.18 -6.17
C LEU A 181 -3.55 18.51 -7.63
N THR A 182 -4.61 19.28 -7.87
CA THR A 182 -5.06 19.58 -9.24
C THR A 182 -4.24 20.69 -9.90
N ARG A 183 -3.59 21.55 -9.11
CA ARG A 183 -2.77 22.68 -9.58
C ARG A 183 -1.30 22.38 -9.87
N HIS A 184 -0.89 21.11 -9.90
CA HIS A 184 0.51 20.67 -10.16
C HIS A 184 1.54 21.04 -9.07
N ASP A 185 1.13 21.69 -7.97
CA ASP A 185 1.98 22.03 -6.82
C ASP A 185 1.86 21.04 -5.65
N GLY A 186 1.17 19.91 -5.86
CA GLY A 186 0.93 18.88 -4.85
C GLY A 186 2.20 18.45 -4.13
N SER A 187 2.22 18.61 -2.81
CA SER A 187 3.42 18.34 -2.00
C SER A 187 3.60 16.83 -1.79
N VAL A 188 4.84 16.36 -1.98
CA VAL A 188 5.23 14.97 -1.66
C VAL A 188 4.86 14.60 -0.23
N ALA A 189 4.91 15.56 0.71
CA ALA A 189 4.52 15.32 2.09
C ALA A 189 3.06 14.86 2.22
N GLU A 190 2.18 15.30 1.32
CA GLU A 190 0.74 15.00 1.34
C GLU A 190 0.47 13.56 0.95
N VAL A 191 1.17 13.09 -0.10
CA VAL A 191 1.15 11.68 -0.52
C VAL A 191 1.58 10.78 0.65
N TYR A 192 2.61 11.17 1.40
CA TYR A 192 3.06 10.41 2.56
C TYR A 192 2.02 10.42 3.69
N LEU A 193 1.45 11.60 4.02
CA LEU A 193 0.44 11.74 5.06
C LEU A 193 -0.82 10.93 4.77
N MET A 194 -1.29 10.96 3.52
CA MET A 194 -2.45 10.19 3.05
C MET A 194 -2.25 8.69 3.30
N LEU A 195 -1.11 8.14 2.89
CA LEU A 195 -0.81 6.72 3.06
C LEU A 195 -0.67 6.33 4.54
N ILE A 196 -0.01 7.16 5.33
CA ILE A 196 0.15 6.93 6.78
C ILE A 196 -1.21 6.94 7.48
N ALA A 197 -2.13 7.82 7.06
CA ALA A 197 -3.46 7.94 7.63
C ALA A 197 -4.35 6.69 7.42
N THR A 198 -4.07 5.84 6.42
CA THR A 198 -4.81 4.57 6.21
C THR A 198 -4.47 3.49 7.24
N THR A 199 -3.28 3.60 7.86
CA THR A 199 -2.71 2.52 8.69
C THR A 199 -3.42 2.28 10.03
N PRO A 200 -3.97 3.29 10.74
CA PRO A 200 -4.66 3.07 12.00
C PRO A 200 -5.98 2.30 11.82
N LEU A 201 -6.73 2.61 10.75
CA LEU A 201 -8.01 1.95 10.47
C LEU A 201 -7.81 0.48 10.10
N THR A 202 -6.87 0.19 9.19
CA THR A 202 -6.49 -1.18 8.85
C THR A 202 -5.90 -1.93 10.05
N GLY A 203 -5.13 -1.26 10.91
CA GLY A 203 -4.56 -1.86 12.12
C GLY A 203 -5.61 -2.28 13.14
N ARG A 204 -6.65 -1.45 13.36
CA ARG A 204 -7.79 -1.84 14.20
C ARG A 204 -8.53 -3.04 13.63
N MET A 205 -8.76 -3.06 12.32
CA MET A 205 -9.45 -4.19 11.71
C MET A 205 -8.61 -5.46 11.77
N LEU A 206 -7.29 -5.37 11.57
CA LEU A 206 -6.39 -6.52 11.66
C LEU A 206 -6.56 -7.25 12.99
N LEU A 207 -6.57 -6.49 14.09
CA LEU A 207 -6.77 -7.06 15.43
C LEU A 207 -8.13 -7.75 15.59
N TRP A 208 -9.18 -7.22 14.96
CA TRP A 208 -10.51 -7.81 14.99
C TRP A 208 -10.64 -9.06 14.10
N VAL A 209 -10.05 -9.03 12.90
CA VAL A 209 -10.04 -10.15 11.94
C VAL A 209 -9.20 -11.31 12.47
N LEU A 210 -8.07 -11.02 13.11
CA LEU A 210 -7.13 -11.99 13.66
C LEU A 210 -7.29 -12.19 15.17
N ALA A 211 -8.44 -11.80 15.73
CA ALA A 211 -8.75 -12.07 17.13
C ALA A 211 -8.75 -13.59 17.38
N PRO A 212 -8.25 -14.09 18.53
CA PRO A 212 -8.18 -15.52 18.81
C PRO A 212 -9.53 -16.24 18.70
N ALA A 213 -10.64 -15.56 19.03
CA ALA A 213 -11.98 -16.11 18.92
C ALA A 213 -12.46 -16.29 17.45
N ALA A 214 -11.79 -15.66 16.49
CA ALA A 214 -12.12 -15.71 15.07
C ALA A 214 -11.20 -16.63 14.27
N THR A 215 -10.02 -16.96 14.82
CA THR A 215 -9.04 -17.83 14.15
C THR A 215 -9.57 -19.26 14.08
N THR A 216 -9.43 -19.88 12.92
CA THR A 216 -9.77 -21.29 12.72
C THR A 216 -8.62 -22.14 13.22
N THR A 217 -8.54 -22.33 14.53
CA THR A 217 -7.68 -23.35 15.12
C THR A 217 -8.30 -24.70 14.79
N GLU A 218 -7.88 -25.31 13.69
CA GLU A 218 -8.00 -26.77 13.59
C GLU A 218 -7.06 -27.35 14.65
N HIS A 219 -7.63 -28.12 15.58
CA HIS A 219 -6.90 -28.99 16.47
C HIS A 219 -5.99 -29.90 15.64
N GLN A 220 -4.75 -29.50 15.40
CA GLN A 220 -3.67 -30.43 15.15
C GLN A 220 -3.19 -30.94 16.51
N HIS A 221 -3.83 -32.00 16.97
CA HIS A 221 -3.21 -33.02 17.82
C HIS A 221 -3.45 -34.37 17.13
N PRO A 222 -2.56 -35.36 17.31
CA PRO A 222 -1.51 -35.44 18.32
C PRO A 222 -0.12 -34.98 17.85
#